data_AF-A0A285PCJ7-F1
#
_entry.id   AF-A0A285PCJ7-F1
#
_cell.length_a   1.000
_cell.length_b   1.000
_cell.length_c   1.000
_cell.angle_alpha   90.00
_cell.angle_beta   90.00
_cell.angle_gamma   90.00
#
_symmetry.space_group_name_H-M   'P 1'
#
loop_
_entity.id
_entity.type
_entity.pdbx_description
1 polymer ?
#
loop_
_entity_poly.entity_id
_entity_poly.type
_entity_poly.pdbx_seq_one_letter_code
_entity_poly.pdbx_strand_id
1 'polypeptide(L)'
;MTLRDLINMISTLPADAPLVCSTTDGPIGKGYHVTELKLASFNSIDCGAQRDSWTETILQLLDGQGRDHMPVGKFASILEQSVRSIKGLEDSPLRIEFSHGNRGLQIFEPMAPEFVDDAALLKLRTIQAQCKPAMRGKQTEETVSCCAPQSQLSKDENDFEAQVPEQGCCGGPAPNGVDACCAKDADAKAAGEAGCGCNSKATEPSMESSQSSSKGCCS
;
A
#
# COMPACT_ATOMS: atom_id res chain seq x y z
N MET A 1 10.48 -6.74 11.15
CA MET A 1 11.54 -7.77 11.26
C MET A 1 11.92 -8.25 9.87
N THR A 2 13.10 -8.83 9.70
CA THR A 2 13.54 -9.52 8.48
C THR A 2 13.11 -11.00 8.49
N LEU A 3 13.30 -11.70 7.37
CA LEU A 3 13.08 -13.15 7.34
C LEU A 3 14.12 -13.90 8.20
N ARG A 4 15.37 -13.43 8.25
CA ARG A 4 16.39 -14.01 9.15
C ARG A 4 15.98 -13.91 10.61
N ASP A 5 15.45 -12.75 11.03
CA ASP A 5 14.96 -12.56 12.40
C ASP A 5 13.88 -13.60 12.73
N LEU A 6 12.90 -13.78 11.83
CA LEU A 6 11.83 -14.75 12.03
C LEU A 6 12.38 -16.18 12.16
N ILE A 7 13.26 -16.61 11.24
CA ILE A 7 13.90 -17.94 11.28
C ILE A 7 14.61 -18.14 12.62
N ASN A 8 15.43 -17.17 13.04
CA ASN A 8 16.15 -17.27 14.31
C ASN A 8 15.20 -17.39 15.51
N MET A 9 14.11 -16.63 15.53
CA MET A 9 13.13 -16.68 16.63
C MET A 9 12.39 -18.01 16.66
N ILE A 10 11.85 -18.49 15.53
CA ILE A 10 11.09 -19.75 15.51
C ILE A 10 11.97 -20.98 15.77
N SER A 11 13.26 -20.93 15.42
CA SER A 11 14.21 -22.02 15.71
C SER A 11 14.50 -22.20 17.20
N THR A 12 14.10 -21.26 18.05
CA THR A 12 14.15 -21.41 19.52
C THR A 12 12.91 -22.09 20.11
N LEU A 13 11.87 -22.31 19.31
CA LEU A 13 10.60 -22.90 19.72
C LEU A 13 10.60 -24.43 19.47
N PRO A 14 9.75 -25.21 20.16
CA PRO A 14 9.64 -26.65 19.95
C PRO A 14 9.27 -26.98 18.50
N ALA A 15 10.07 -27.82 17.83
CA ALA A 15 9.95 -28.08 16.39
C ALA A 15 8.66 -28.81 16.00
N ASP A 16 8.09 -29.58 16.92
CA ASP A 16 6.85 -30.33 16.78
C ASP A 16 5.60 -29.52 17.14
N ALA A 17 5.76 -28.38 17.81
CA ALA A 17 4.64 -27.53 18.17
C ALA A 17 3.95 -26.96 16.91
N PRO A 18 2.62 -26.81 16.93
CA PRO A 18 1.88 -26.16 15.86
C PRO A 18 2.25 -24.68 15.77
N LEU A 19 2.58 -24.22 14.56
CA LEU A 19 2.73 -22.81 14.24
C LEU A 19 1.38 -22.25 13.77
N VAL A 20 0.88 -21.23 14.46
CA VAL A 20 -0.42 -20.60 14.20
C VAL A 20 -0.20 -19.14 13.87
N CYS A 21 -0.45 -18.75 12.62
CA CYS A 21 -0.52 -17.33 12.26
C CYS A 21 -1.89 -16.77 12.68
N SER A 22 -1.96 -15.57 13.25
CA SER A 22 -3.24 -14.98 13.66
C SER A 22 -3.36 -13.53 13.25
N THR A 23 -4.50 -13.16 12.69
CA THR A 23 -4.89 -11.76 12.44
C THR A 23 -5.86 -11.31 13.54
N THR A 24 -6.38 -10.08 13.42
CA THR A 24 -7.51 -9.60 14.25
C THR A 24 -8.79 -10.40 14.03
N ASP A 25 -8.95 -11.03 12.86
CA ASP A 25 -10.13 -11.81 12.50
C ASP A 25 -10.04 -13.27 12.97
N GLY A 26 -8.90 -13.65 13.56
CA GLY A 26 -8.68 -14.96 14.16
C GLY A 26 -7.47 -15.70 13.59
N PRO A 27 -7.26 -16.96 14.02
CA PRO A 27 -6.16 -17.79 13.58
C PRO A 27 -6.36 -18.26 12.13
N ILE A 28 -5.25 -18.47 11.43
CA ILE A 28 -5.21 -19.20 10.17
C ILE A 28 -5.78 -20.61 10.35
N GLY A 29 -6.49 -21.10 9.33
CA GLY A 29 -7.04 -22.43 9.28
C GLY A 29 -5.96 -23.51 9.36
N LYS A 30 -6.33 -24.65 9.95
CA LYS A 30 -5.48 -25.85 9.99
C LYS A 30 -5.20 -26.34 8.58
N GLY A 31 -4.05 -27.00 8.36
CA GLY A 31 -3.64 -27.47 7.03
C GLY A 31 -3.37 -26.33 6.04
N TYR A 32 -2.99 -25.15 6.52
CA TYR A 32 -2.53 -24.06 5.67
C TYR A 32 -1.23 -24.43 4.95
N HIS A 33 -0.94 -23.72 3.86
CA HIS A 33 0.27 -23.93 3.08
C HIS A 33 1.08 -22.64 2.97
N VAL A 34 2.40 -22.77 3.05
CA VAL A 34 3.31 -21.78 2.49
C VAL A 34 3.34 -22.01 0.98
N THR A 35 2.90 -21.04 0.19
CA THR A 35 2.81 -21.20 -1.26
C THR A 35 3.98 -20.57 -2.01
N GLU A 36 4.53 -19.48 -1.49
CA GLU A 36 5.58 -18.74 -2.18
C GLU A 36 6.40 -17.88 -1.21
N LEU A 37 7.70 -17.75 -1.50
CA LEU A 37 8.55 -16.70 -0.95
C LEU A 37 9.12 -15.87 -2.09
N LYS A 38 8.89 -14.56 -2.03
CA LYS A 38 9.27 -13.61 -3.07
C LYS A 38 10.30 -12.64 -2.50
N LEU A 39 11.31 -12.29 -3.30
CA LEU A 39 12.14 -11.10 -3.06
C LEU A 39 11.71 -10.05 -4.09
N ALA A 40 11.00 -9.03 -3.64
CA ALA A 40 10.47 -7.98 -4.51
C ALA A 40 11.29 -6.70 -4.37
N SER A 41 11.55 -6.05 -5.50
CA SER A 41 12.19 -4.72 -5.56
C SER A 41 11.14 -3.66 -5.86
N PHE A 42 11.08 -2.63 -5.03
CA PHE A 42 10.13 -1.53 -5.15
C PHE A 42 10.86 -0.25 -5.57
N ASN A 43 10.24 0.48 -6.48
CA ASN A 43 10.59 1.86 -6.79
C ASN A 43 9.31 2.68 -6.61
N SER A 44 9.34 3.64 -5.69
CA SER A 44 8.16 4.40 -5.29
C SER A 44 8.39 5.90 -5.45
N ILE A 45 7.30 6.62 -5.58
CA ILE A 45 7.23 8.07 -5.45
C ILE A 45 6.09 8.41 -4.49
N ASP A 46 6.31 9.32 -3.54
CA ASP A 46 5.23 9.80 -2.65
C ASP A 46 4.47 10.99 -3.27
N CYS A 47 3.39 11.44 -2.61
CA CYS A 47 2.60 12.57 -3.10
C CYS A 47 3.35 13.91 -3.11
N GLY A 48 4.51 13.98 -2.43
CA GLY A 48 5.45 15.11 -2.47
C GLY A 48 6.56 14.94 -3.50
N ALA A 49 6.36 14.05 -4.48
CA ALA A 49 7.29 13.71 -5.54
C ALA A 49 8.66 13.17 -5.07
N GLN A 50 8.78 12.72 -3.82
CA GLN A 50 10.02 12.12 -3.33
C GLN A 50 10.11 10.66 -3.73
N ARG A 51 11.25 10.28 -4.32
CA ARG A 51 11.51 8.90 -4.76
C ARG A 51 12.12 8.06 -3.64
N ASP A 52 11.80 6.78 -3.64
CA ASP A 52 12.33 5.80 -2.69
C ASP A 52 12.50 4.44 -3.39
N SER A 53 13.46 3.64 -2.93
CA SER A 53 13.72 2.31 -3.49
C SER A 53 14.18 1.37 -2.39
N TRP A 54 13.55 0.21 -2.32
CA TRP A 54 13.86 -0.82 -1.32
C TRP A 54 13.48 -2.20 -1.81
N THR A 55 13.92 -3.23 -1.10
CA THR A 55 13.49 -4.61 -1.29
C THR A 55 12.62 -5.06 -0.13
N GLU A 56 11.66 -5.94 -0.39
CA GLU A 56 10.92 -6.66 0.65
C GLU A 56 10.90 -8.15 0.34
N THR A 57 10.90 -8.94 1.41
CA THR A 57 10.64 -10.37 1.33
C THR A 57 9.18 -10.60 1.64
N ILE A 58 8.47 -11.31 0.76
CA ILE A 58 7.03 -11.56 0.90
C ILE A 58 6.82 -13.06 1.01
N LEU A 59 6.27 -13.50 2.14
CA LEU A 59 5.85 -14.88 2.38
C LEU A 59 4.35 -15.00 2.17
N GLN A 60 3.92 -15.80 1.20
CA GLN A 60 2.51 -16.02 0.90
C GLN A 60 1.98 -17.28 1.56
N LEU A 61 0.87 -17.15 2.29
CA LEU A 61 0.16 -18.22 2.97
C LEU A 61 -1.20 -18.45 2.31
N LEU A 62 -1.53 -19.72 2.09
CA LEU A 62 -2.86 -20.19 1.67
C LEU A 62 -3.60 -20.73 2.88
N ASP A 63 -4.80 -20.19 3.14
CA ASP A 63 -5.64 -20.63 4.24
C ASP A 63 -6.12 -22.07 4.04
N GLY A 64 -6.14 -22.83 5.14
CA GLY A 64 -6.33 -24.27 5.14
C GLY A 64 -7.67 -24.74 5.71
N GLN A 65 -8.04 -25.98 5.38
CA GLN A 65 -9.19 -26.71 5.96
C GLN A 65 -8.79 -28.14 6.38
N GLY A 66 -7.51 -28.34 6.70
CA GLY A 66 -6.94 -29.62 7.10
C GLY A 66 -7.13 -29.95 8.58
N ARG A 67 -6.44 -30.99 9.05
CA ARG A 67 -6.60 -31.50 10.42
C ARG A 67 -5.76 -30.79 11.47
N ASP A 68 -4.53 -30.43 11.12
CA ASP A 68 -3.50 -29.92 12.03
C ASP A 68 -2.79 -28.70 11.44
N HIS A 69 -2.33 -27.80 12.29
CA HIS A 69 -1.44 -26.71 11.88
C HIS A 69 -0.06 -27.25 11.49
N MET A 70 0.67 -26.50 10.66
CA MET A 70 2.02 -26.88 10.27
C MET A 70 2.95 -26.85 11.50
N PRO A 71 3.78 -27.87 11.74
CA PRO A 71 4.78 -27.83 12.79
C PRO A 71 5.83 -26.74 12.53
N VAL A 72 6.34 -26.12 13.60
CA VAL A 72 7.38 -25.09 13.54
C VAL A 72 8.60 -25.54 12.71
N GLY A 73 9.09 -26.77 12.94
CA GLY A 73 10.27 -27.29 12.23
C GLY A 73 10.03 -27.47 10.73
N LYS A 74 8.80 -27.83 10.33
CA LYS A 74 8.43 -27.91 8.92
C LYS A 74 8.40 -26.51 8.29
N PHE A 75 7.83 -25.53 8.98
CA PHE A 75 7.82 -24.15 8.50
C PHE A 75 9.24 -23.59 8.37
N ALA A 76 10.08 -23.75 9.40
CA ALA A 76 11.48 -23.32 9.37
C ALA A 76 12.26 -23.92 8.20
N SER A 77 12.13 -25.24 7.96
CA SER A 77 12.84 -25.90 6.85
C SER A 77 12.43 -25.39 5.47
N ILE A 78 11.16 -25.01 5.27
CA ILE A 78 10.69 -24.35 4.04
C ILE A 78 11.39 -23.00 3.87
N LEU A 79 11.41 -22.16 4.92
CA LEU A 79 12.03 -20.84 4.86
C LEU A 79 13.54 -20.94 4.57
N GLU A 80 14.25 -21.81 5.29
CA GLU A 80 15.68 -22.03 5.10
C GLU A 80 16.02 -22.55 3.70
N GLN A 81 15.17 -23.41 3.13
CA GLN A 81 15.34 -23.87 1.75
C GLN A 81 15.25 -22.71 0.77
N SER A 82 14.26 -21.84 0.92
CA SER A 82 14.10 -20.67 0.06
C SER A 82 15.27 -19.68 0.16
N VAL A 83 15.78 -19.44 1.38
CA VAL A 83 16.94 -18.56 1.61
C VAL A 83 18.19 -19.07 0.90
N ARG A 84 18.42 -20.38 0.88
CA ARG A 84 19.54 -20.97 0.12
C ARG A 84 19.41 -20.81 -1.39
N SER A 85 18.19 -20.65 -1.90
CA SER A 85 17.91 -20.54 -3.34
C SER A 85 17.91 -19.11 -3.87
N ILE A 86 17.63 -18.11 -3.02
CA ILE A 86 17.48 -16.71 -3.43
C ILE A 86 18.37 -15.81 -2.56
N LYS A 87 19.41 -15.25 -3.18
CA LYS A 87 20.35 -14.34 -2.50
C LYS A 87 19.62 -13.07 -2.03
N GLY A 88 19.83 -12.69 -0.77
CA GLY A 88 19.27 -11.46 -0.17
C GLY A 88 17.82 -11.60 0.33
N LEU A 89 17.20 -12.78 0.17
CA LEU A 89 15.84 -13.05 0.64
C LEU A 89 15.72 -12.93 2.17
N GLU A 90 16.77 -13.26 2.91
CA GLU A 90 16.74 -13.27 4.37
C GLU A 90 16.94 -11.88 5.00
N ASP A 91 17.54 -10.94 4.28
CA ASP A 91 17.98 -9.64 4.80
C ASP A 91 16.92 -8.52 4.65
N SER A 92 15.94 -8.70 3.78
CA SER A 92 14.91 -7.68 3.51
C SER A 92 13.77 -7.72 4.55
N PRO A 93 13.08 -6.59 4.81
CA PRO A 93 11.88 -6.56 5.64
C PRO A 93 10.86 -7.61 5.19
N LEU A 94 10.35 -8.39 6.15
CA LEU A 94 9.40 -9.46 5.89
C LEU A 94 7.96 -8.93 5.92
N ARG A 95 7.21 -9.27 4.87
CA ARG A 95 5.75 -9.15 4.76
C ARG A 95 5.11 -10.52 4.64
N ILE A 96 3.89 -10.65 5.16
CA ILE A 96 3.07 -11.85 4.98
C ILE A 96 1.87 -11.52 4.10
N GLU A 97 1.71 -12.23 3.00
CA GLU A 97 0.51 -12.20 2.17
C GLU A 97 -0.45 -13.30 2.62
N PHE A 98 -1.65 -12.94 3.03
CA PHE A 98 -2.63 -13.88 3.57
C PHE A 98 -4.07 -13.34 3.49
N SER A 99 -5.06 -14.24 3.49
CA SER A 99 -6.47 -13.87 3.65
C SER A 99 -7.28 -15.06 4.16
N HIS A 100 -8.16 -14.82 5.13
CA HIS A 100 -9.08 -15.84 5.65
C HIS A 100 -10.03 -16.31 4.54
N GLY A 101 -10.19 -17.63 4.41
CA GLY A 101 -10.98 -18.25 3.36
C GLY A 101 -10.48 -17.98 1.94
N ASN A 102 -9.22 -17.53 1.78
CA ASN A 102 -8.59 -17.20 0.50
C ASN A 102 -9.37 -16.16 -0.33
N ARG A 103 -10.03 -15.20 0.33
CA ARG A 103 -10.82 -14.14 -0.32
C ARG A 103 -10.21 -12.77 -0.06
N GLY A 104 -9.62 -12.18 -1.10
CA GLY A 104 -9.02 -10.84 -1.03
C GLY A 104 -7.70 -10.86 -0.30
N LEU A 105 -6.62 -11.14 -1.02
CA LEU A 105 -5.28 -11.23 -0.45
C LEU A 105 -4.88 -9.88 0.20
N GLN A 106 -4.40 -9.94 1.44
CA GLN A 106 -3.93 -8.79 2.20
C GLN A 106 -2.47 -8.97 2.58
N ILE A 107 -1.79 -7.85 2.85
CA ILE A 107 -0.40 -7.82 3.30
C ILE A 107 -0.37 -7.45 4.79
N PHE A 108 0.44 -8.17 5.56
CA PHE A 108 0.61 -8.02 7.01
C PHE A 108 2.08 -7.87 7.39
N GLU A 109 2.32 -7.27 8.56
CA GLU A 109 3.59 -7.31 9.28
C GLU A 109 3.55 -8.41 10.35
N PRO A 110 4.50 -9.36 10.35
CA PRO A 110 4.62 -10.33 11.42
C PRO A 110 5.20 -9.68 12.68
N MET A 111 4.66 -10.07 13.84
CA MET A 111 5.19 -9.73 15.17
C MET A 111 6.13 -10.84 15.67
N ALA A 112 6.85 -10.60 16.77
CA ALA A 112 7.68 -11.64 17.40
C ALA A 112 6.80 -12.84 17.77
N PRO A 113 7.21 -14.08 17.45
CA PRO A 113 6.44 -15.26 17.80
C PRO A 113 6.44 -15.47 19.31
N GLU A 114 5.30 -15.88 19.85
CA GLU A 114 5.10 -16.19 21.26
C GLU A 114 4.77 -17.68 21.41
N PHE A 115 5.25 -18.34 22.46
CA PHE A 115 4.84 -19.71 22.77
C PHE A 115 3.76 -19.69 23.85
N VAL A 116 2.53 -20.05 23.49
CA VAL A 116 1.34 -19.97 24.36
C VAL A 116 0.47 -21.19 24.09
N ASP A 117 -0.05 -21.82 25.15
CA ASP A 117 -0.95 -22.98 25.07
C ASP A 117 -0.43 -24.10 24.15
N ASP A 118 0.85 -24.46 24.33
CA ASP A 118 1.57 -25.48 23.53
C ASP A 118 1.64 -25.20 22.01
N ALA A 119 1.43 -23.94 21.60
CA ALA A 119 1.52 -23.50 20.22
C ALA A 119 2.46 -22.31 20.04
N ALA A 120 3.11 -22.24 18.88
CA ALA A 120 3.85 -21.06 18.45
C ALA A 120 2.89 -20.09 17.73
N LEU A 121 2.57 -18.97 18.37
CA LEU A 121 1.68 -17.95 17.83
C LEU A 121 2.47 -16.86 17.11
N LEU A 122 2.22 -16.70 15.81
CA LEU A 122 2.76 -15.62 14.98
C LEU A 122 1.64 -14.59 14.69
N LYS A 123 1.58 -13.51 15.47
CA LYS A 123 0.58 -12.45 15.26
C LYS A 123 0.92 -11.64 14.00
N LEU A 124 -0.10 -11.36 13.20
CA LEU A 124 -0.04 -10.62 11.94
C LEU A 124 -0.79 -9.29 12.09
N ARG A 125 -0.08 -8.18 11.97
CA ARG A 125 -0.63 -6.83 12.07
C ARG A 125 -0.94 -6.27 10.69
N THR A 126 -2.10 -5.65 10.53
CA THR A 126 -2.47 -4.94 9.31
C THR A 126 -1.56 -3.73 9.08
N ILE A 127 -1.14 -3.53 7.85
CA ILE A 127 -0.53 -2.28 7.40
C ILE A 127 -1.59 -1.35 6.82
N GLN A 128 -1.38 -0.04 7.02
CA GLN A 128 -2.25 1.01 6.51
C GLN A 128 -1.46 1.91 5.56
N ALA A 129 -2.15 2.47 4.57
CA ALA A 129 -1.55 3.47 3.70
C ALA A 129 -1.09 4.67 4.53
N GLN A 130 0.14 5.12 4.31
CA GLN A 130 0.71 6.28 4.98
C GLN A 130 1.11 7.33 3.96
N CYS A 131 0.70 8.58 4.19
CA CYS A 131 1.19 9.73 3.45
C CYS A 131 2.48 10.24 4.12
N LYS A 132 3.65 9.89 3.57
CA LYS A 132 4.96 10.28 4.12
C LYS A 132 5.07 11.81 4.33
N PRO A 133 4.64 12.69 3.39
CA PRO A 133 4.61 14.13 3.64
C PRO A 133 3.72 14.56 4.80
N ALA A 134 2.50 14.02 4.90
CA ALA A 134 1.58 14.35 6.01
C ALA A 134 2.12 13.89 7.37
N MET A 135 2.85 12.77 7.41
CA MET A 135 3.48 12.27 8.63
C MET A 135 4.63 13.18 9.10
N ARG A 136 5.41 13.78 8.19
CA ARG A 136 6.48 14.72 8.54
C ARG A 136 5.93 16.00 9.19
N GLY A 137 4.83 16.54 8.69
CA GLY A 137 4.21 17.77 9.23
C GLY A 137 3.68 17.61 10.67
N LYS A 138 3.34 16.38 11.08
CA LYS A 138 2.89 16.09 12.46
C LYS A 138 4.05 15.94 13.45
N GLN A 139 5.26 15.60 13.00
CA GLN A 139 6.43 15.45 13.88
C GLN A 139 6.97 16.79 14.39
N THR A 140 6.51 17.91 13.82
CA THR A 140 6.87 19.28 14.22
C THR A 140 5.90 19.92 15.22
N GLU A 141 4.84 19.22 15.67
CA GLU A 141 3.82 19.76 16.59
C GLU A 141 3.94 19.26 18.04
N GLU A 142 5.10 18.74 18.46
CA GLU A 142 5.48 18.76 19.88
C GLU A 142 6.49 19.89 20.10
N THR A 143 6.05 20.93 20.83
CA THR A 143 6.73 22.19 21.22
C THR A 143 6.61 23.41 20.29
N VAL A 144 5.39 23.82 19.93
CA VAL A 144 5.04 25.24 20.07
C VAL A 144 3.60 25.35 20.58
N SER A 145 3.45 25.66 21.86
CA SER A 145 2.14 26.00 22.45
C SER A 145 1.61 27.29 21.82
N CYS A 146 0.41 27.19 21.27
CA CYS A 146 -0.31 28.15 20.45
C CYS A 146 -0.93 29.34 21.23
N CYS A 147 -0.66 29.53 22.54
CA CYS A 147 -1.30 30.61 23.31
C CYS A 147 -0.44 31.12 24.48
N ALA A 148 0.19 32.29 24.31
CA ALA A 148 0.49 33.25 25.39
C ALA A 148 0.32 34.69 24.85
N PRO A 149 -0.18 35.64 25.65
CA PRO A 149 -0.78 36.87 25.16
C PRO A 149 0.24 37.91 24.69
N GLN A 150 -0.16 38.69 23.69
CA GLN A 150 0.58 39.80 23.12
C GLN A 150 0.86 40.91 24.15
N SER A 151 2.08 41.46 24.13
CA SER A 151 2.33 42.81 24.64
C SER A 151 3.33 43.58 23.76
N GLN A 152 2.74 44.43 22.91
CA GLN A 152 3.08 45.85 22.66
C GLN A 152 4.39 46.24 21.94
N LEU A 153 4.15 47.11 20.94
CA LEU A 153 5.03 48.10 20.27
C LEU A 153 5.91 47.52 19.13
N SER A 154 5.92 48.08 17.93
CA SER A 154 5.70 49.47 17.52
C SER A 154 5.09 49.60 16.12
N LYS A 155 4.44 50.76 15.95
CA LYS A 155 4.00 51.39 14.69
C LYS A 155 5.03 51.24 13.58
N ASP A 156 4.57 50.87 12.40
CA ASP A 156 4.63 51.75 11.23
C ASP A 156 3.66 51.24 10.16
N GLU A 157 2.84 52.17 9.69
CA GLU A 157 1.84 52.00 8.65
C GLU A 157 2.54 51.86 7.30
N ASN A 158 2.26 50.80 6.55
CA ASN A 158 2.22 50.91 5.10
C ASN A 158 1.31 49.84 4.49
N ASP A 159 0.26 50.32 3.82
CA ASP A 159 -0.62 49.58 2.93
C ASP A 159 0.20 48.78 1.91
N PHE A 160 0.01 47.45 1.88
CA PHE A 160 0.16 46.70 0.64
C PHE A 160 -0.77 45.49 0.65
N GLU A 161 -1.85 45.64 -0.11
CA GLU A 161 -2.90 44.67 -0.35
C GLU A 161 -2.32 43.41 -1.03
N ALA A 162 -2.11 42.35 -0.24
CA ALA A 162 -1.61 41.07 -0.73
C ALA A 162 -2.78 40.17 -1.13
N GLN A 163 -3.08 40.17 -2.42
CA GLN A 163 -3.89 39.16 -3.08
C GLN A 163 -3.27 37.77 -2.86
N VAL A 164 -4.02 36.86 -2.23
CA VAL A 164 -3.65 35.45 -2.08
C VAL A 164 -4.19 34.68 -3.29
N PRO A 165 -3.36 34.13 -4.20
CA PRO A 165 -3.84 33.19 -5.19
C PRO A 165 -3.93 31.81 -4.54
N GLU A 166 -5.16 31.30 -4.37
CA GLU A 166 -5.42 29.90 -4.07
C GLU A 166 -4.87 29.02 -5.20
N GLN A 167 -3.66 28.50 -5.05
CA GLN A 167 -3.18 27.41 -5.90
C GLN A 167 -3.78 26.08 -5.42
N GLY A 168 -5.04 25.88 -5.78
CA GLY A 168 -5.66 24.56 -5.88
C GLY A 168 -5.28 23.87 -7.21
N CYS A 169 -5.46 22.55 -7.24
CA CYS A 169 -5.21 21.67 -8.40
C CYS A 169 -5.78 22.22 -9.73
N CYS A 170 -5.06 21.94 -10.82
CA CYS A 170 -5.33 22.16 -12.25
C CYS A 170 -6.68 22.81 -12.66
N GLY A 171 -6.93 24.06 -12.27
CA GLY A 171 -7.98 24.89 -12.88
C GLY A 171 -9.03 25.51 -11.97
N GLY A 172 -8.86 25.46 -10.65
CA GLY A 172 -9.75 26.16 -9.70
C GLY A 172 -11.14 25.51 -9.53
N PRO A 173 -11.89 25.88 -8.49
CA PRO A 173 -13.20 25.28 -8.20
C PRO A 173 -14.19 25.49 -9.35
N ALA A 174 -15.04 24.50 -9.60
CA ALA A 174 -16.10 24.61 -10.61
C ALA A 174 -17.08 25.74 -10.25
N PRO A 175 -17.50 26.57 -11.21
CA PRO A 175 -18.55 27.56 -10.98
C PRO A 175 -19.85 26.88 -10.54
N ASN A 176 -20.63 27.56 -9.69
CA ASN A 176 -21.91 27.03 -9.26
C ASN A 176 -22.90 26.96 -10.42
N GLY A 177 -23.59 25.83 -10.56
CA GLY A 177 -24.68 25.67 -11.52
C GLY A 177 -24.27 25.37 -12.96
N VAL A 178 -22.99 25.06 -13.21
CA VAL A 178 -22.53 24.55 -14.52
C VAL A 178 -22.16 23.07 -14.39
N ASP A 179 -22.41 22.30 -15.45
CA ASP A 179 -21.92 20.92 -15.55
C ASP A 179 -20.42 20.94 -15.87
N ALA A 180 -19.59 21.17 -14.86
CA ALA A 180 -18.14 21.18 -14.97
C ALA A 180 -17.45 20.64 -13.72
N CYS A 181 -16.28 20.02 -13.91
CA CYS A 181 -15.47 19.48 -12.81
C CYS A 181 -14.54 20.53 -12.18
N CYS A 182 -14.14 21.55 -12.93
CA CYS A 182 -13.32 22.67 -12.49
C CYS A 182 -13.56 23.92 -13.38
N ALA A 183 -13.00 25.08 -13.03
CA ALA A 183 -13.21 26.30 -13.83
C ALA A 183 -12.65 26.18 -15.24
N LYS A 184 -11.48 25.53 -15.42
CA LYS A 184 -10.93 25.23 -16.75
C LYS A 184 -11.84 24.32 -17.59
N ASP A 185 -12.53 23.36 -16.97
CA ASP A 185 -13.49 22.51 -17.66
C ASP A 185 -14.74 23.30 -18.09
N ALA A 186 -15.17 24.27 -17.26
CA ALA A 186 -16.23 25.19 -17.61
C ALA A 186 -15.83 26.09 -18.80
N ASP A 187 -14.60 26.63 -18.79
CA ASP A 187 -14.08 27.47 -19.88
C ASP A 187 -13.98 26.70 -21.20
N ALA A 188 -13.44 25.47 -21.16
CA ALA A 188 -13.35 24.61 -22.35
C ALA A 188 -14.74 24.29 -22.92
N LYS A 189 -15.70 23.94 -22.07
CA LYS A 189 -17.09 23.68 -22.49
C LYS A 189 -17.76 24.94 -23.04
N ALA A 190 -17.52 26.11 -22.44
CA ALA A 190 -18.02 27.38 -22.95
C ALA A 190 -17.43 27.75 -24.32
N ALA A 191 -16.18 27.34 -24.59
CA ALA A 191 -15.52 27.49 -25.89
C ALA A 191 -15.94 26.43 -26.94
N GLY A 192 -16.81 25.48 -26.58
CA GLY A 192 -17.25 24.39 -27.46
C GLY A 192 -16.23 23.25 -27.61
N GLU A 193 -15.20 23.22 -26.76
CA GLU A 193 -14.22 22.14 -26.72
C GLU A 193 -14.73 20.97 -25.88
N ALA A 194 -14.19 19.78 -26.14
CA ALA A 194 -14.43 18.63 -25.28
C ALA A 194 -13.80 18.88 -23.90
N GLY A 195 -14.62 18.91 -22.86
CA GLY A 195 -14.15 19.04 -21.47
C GLY A 195 -13.21 17.91 -21.04
N CYS A 196 -12.58 18.07 -19.87
CA CYS A 196 -11.68 17.07 -19.31
C CYS A 196 -12.54 15.89 -18.81
N GLY A 197 -12.80 14.93 -19.70
CA GLY A 197 -13.86 13.92 -19.60
C GLY A 197 -13.80 13.02 -18.36
N CYS A 198 -14.28 13.50 -17.23
CA CYS A 198 -14.47 12.69 -16.03
C CYS A 198 -15.75 11.83 -16.10
N ASN A 199 -16.62 11.97 -17.13
CA ASN A 199 -17.80 11.11 -17.27
C ASN A 199 -18.47 11.04 -18.67
N SER A 200 -17.70 10.95 -19.75
CA SER A 200 -18.30 10.82 -21.10
C SER A 200 -18.52 9.36 -21.50
N LYS A 201 -19.78 8.91 -21.52
CA LYS A 201 -20.19 7.72 -22.26
C LYS A 201 -19.96 8.01 -23.75
N ALA A 202 -19.07 7.26 -24.38
CA ALA A 202 -18.71 7.43 -25.79
C ALA A 202 -19.98 7.42 -26.66
N THR A 203 -20.23 8.52 -27.36
CA THR A 203 -21.20 8.57 -28.45
C THR A 203 -20.46 8.13 -29.71
N GLU A 204 -20.78 6.95 -30.23
CA GLU A 204 -20.24 6.46 -31.51
C GLU A 204 -20.76 7.33 -32.66
N PRO A 205 -19.91 7.75 -33.61
CA PRO A 205 -20.38 8.25 -34.89
C PRO A 205 -20.54 7.09 -35.89
N SER A 206 -21.66 7.14 -36.59
CA SER A 206 -22.09 6.25 -37.67
C SER A 206 -21.30 6.44 -38.98
N MET A 207 -20.97 5.29 -39.60
CA MET A 207 -20.84 4.98 -41.05
C MET A 207 -19.95 5.86 -41.96
N GLU A 208 -18.96 5.27 -42.65
CA GLU A 208 -19.11 4.82 -44.06
C GLU A 208 -17.87 4.03 -44.54
N SER A 209 -18.10 3.15 -45.50
CA SER A 209 -17.22 2.14 -46.09
C SER A 209 -16.08 2.67 -46.96
N SER A 210 -14.91 2.04 -46.86
CA SER A 210 -13.97 1.91 -47.99
C SER A 210 -13.16 0.62 -47.88
N GLN A 211 -13.31 -0.22 -48.90
CA GLN A 211 -12.64 -1.50 -49.10
C GLN A 211 -11.11 -1.31 -49.25
N SER A 212 -10.30 -2.19 -48.67
CA SER A 212 -8.98 -2.50 -49.20
C SER A 212 -8.45 -3.86 -48.71
N SER A 213 -8.50 -4.83 -49.62
CA SER A 213 -7.66 -6.02 -49.80
C SER A 213 -6.99 -6.69 -48.59
N SER A 214 -7.48 -7.90 -48.31
CA SER A 214 -6.84 -8.94 -47.51
C SER A 214 -5.55 -9.50 -48.12
N LYS A 215 -4.45 -9.49 -47.36
CA LYS A 215 -3.41 -10.53 -47.42
C LYS A 215 -3.13 -10.99 -46.00
N GLY A 216 -3.65 -12.17 -45.65
CA GLY A 216 -3.16 -12.94 -44.51
C GLY A 216 -1.94 -13.76 -44.92
N CYS A 217 -1.06 -14.05 -43.96
CA CYS A 217 -0.21 -15.25 -43.93
C CYS A 217 0.55 -15.25 -42.60
N CYS A 218 -0.07 -15.81 -41.56
CA CYS A 218 0.70 -16.63 -40.63
C CYS A 218 1.10 -17.90 -41.41
N SER A 219 2.40 -18.14 -41.51
CA SER A 219 3.03 -19.43 -41.79
C SER A 219 4.20 -19.56 -40.83
#